data_AF-A0A4R5D8G2-F1
#
_entry.id   AF-A0A4R5D8G2-F1
#
_cell.length_a   1.000
_cell.length_b   1.000
_cell.length_c   1.000
_cell.angle_alpha   90.00
_cell.angle_beta   90.00
_cell.angle_gamma   90.00
#
_symmetry.space_group_name_H-M   'P 1'
#
loop_
_entity.id
_entity.type
_entity.pdbx_description
1 polymer ?
#
loop_
_entity_poly.entity_id
_entity_poly.type
_entity_poly.pdbx_seq_one_letter_code
_entity_poly.pdbx_strand_id
1 'polypeptide(L)'
;MILVGMGSVLAQGNKGIQAGAAAISQATADLQLYFEPVTALIYVIAALVGIFGGFRVYSKIQNGDQDAQKHAIGWVGAFLFLLAIAAVLESVFFT
;
A
#
# COMPACT_ATOMS: atom_id res chain seq x y z
N MET A 1 2.50 35.39 -44.59
CA MET A 1 3.38 34.85 -43.52
C MET A 1 2.89 35.11 -42.08
N ILE A 2 1.77 35.82 -41.84
CA ILE A 2 1.32 36.19 -40.47
C ILE A 2 0.33 35.17 -39.86
N LEU A 3 -0.13 34.15 -40.60
CA LEU A 3 -1.12 33.17 -40.09
C LEU A 3 -0.51 31.97 -39.34
N VAL A 4 0.83 31.81 -39.36
CA VAL A 4 1.52 30.68 -38.70
C VAL A 4 1.83 30.97 -37.21
N GLY A 5 1.76 32.23 -36.78
CA GLY A 5 2.15 32.67 -35.43
C GLY A 5 1.08 32.49 -34.33
N MET A 6 -0.21 32.39 -34.66
CA MET A 6 -1.27 32.27 -33.65
C MET A 6 -1.54 30.83 -33.21
N GLY A 7 -1.23 29.83 -34.05
CA GLY A 7 -1.30 28.41 -33.67
C GLY A 7 -0.14 27.98 -32.77
N SER A 8 1.05 28.59 -32.93
CA SER A 8 2.25 28.23 -32.17
C SER A 8 2.27 28.79 -30.74
N VAL A 9 1.63 29.94 -30.49
CA VAL A 9 1.53 30.53 -29.14
C VAL A 9 0.57 29.74 -28.23
N LEU A 10 -0.54 29.23 -28.78
CA LEU A 10 -1.45 28.33 -28.04
C LEU A 10 -0.81 26.94 -27.79
N ALA A 11 0.02 26.46 -28.71
CA ALA A 11 0.75 25.20 -28.52
C ALA A 11 1.93 25.33 -27.53
N GLN A 12 2.51 26.52 -27.36
CA GLN A 12 3.65 26.74 -26.46
C GLN A 12 3.24 26.88 -24.98
N GLY A 13 2.04 27.41 -24.69
CA GLY A 13 1.50 27.49 -23.32
C GLY A 13 1.12 26.13 -22.72
N ASN A 14 0.75 25.15 -23.56
CA ASN A 14 0.33 23.83 -23.11
C ASN A 14 1.48 22.83 -22.91
N LYS A 15 2.69 23.12 -23.42
CA LYS A 15 3.86 22.23 -23.28
C LYS A 15 4.26 22.02 -21.82
N GLY A 16 4.16 23.04 -20.97
CA GLY A 16 4.49 22.93 -19.54
C GLY A 16 3.50 22.05 -18.78
N ILE A 17 2.19 22.19 -19.06
CA ILE A 17 1.14 21.38 -18.42
C ILE A 17 1.19 19.93 -18.92
N GLN A 18 1.41 19.72 -20.22
CA GLN A 18 1.52 18.38 -20.81
C GLN A 18 2.81 17.67 -20.36
N ALA A 19 3.94 18.38 -20.32
CA ALA A 19 5.18 17.84 -19.77
C ALA A 19 5.06 17.55 -18.27
N GLY A 20 4.39 18.42 -17.51
CA GLY A 20 4.09 18.19 -16.10
C GLY A 20 3.19 16.98 -15.87
N ALA A 21 2.11 16.85 -16.63
CA ALA A 21 1.21 15.70 -16.56
C ALA A 21 1.92 14.39 -16.95
N ALA A 22 2.78 14.42 -17.98
CA ALA A 22 3.60 13.27 -18.36
C ALA A 22 4.62 12.90 -17.28
N ALA A 23 5.27 13.89 -16.66
CA ALA A 23 6.20 13.67 -15.56
C ALA A 23 5.52 13.07 -14.31
N ILE A 24 4.32 13.55 -13.98
CA ILE A 24 3.51 12.97 -12.88
C ILE A 24 3.10 11.53 -13.22
N SER A 25 2.62 11.30 -14.44
CA SER A 25 2.26 9.95 -14.89
C SER A 25 3.44 8.99 -14.83
N GLN A 26 4.64 9.43 -15.22
CA GLN A 26 5.85 8.63 -15.14
C GLN A 26 6.24 8.36 -13.68
N ALA A 27 6.24 9.39 -12.83
CA ALA A 27 6.54 9.22 -11.41
C ALA A 27 5.55 8.26 -10.72
N THR A 28 4.26 8.29 -11.09
CA THR A 28 3.27 7.32 -10.60
C THR A 28 3.57 5.90 -11.07
N ALA A 29 3.93 5.71 -12.33
CA ALA A 29 4.31 4.38 -12.85
C ALA A 29 5.56 3.85 -12.13
N ASP A 30 6.56 4.70 -11.89
CA ASP A 30 7.76 4.32 -11.15
C ASP A 30 7.43 3.96 -9.69
N LEU A 31 6.48 4.66 -9.06
CA LEU A 31 5.99 4.31 -7.71
C LEU A 31 5.24 2.97 -7.68
N GLN A 32 4.46 2.66 -8.72
CA GLN A 32 3.73 1.39 -8.81
C GLN A 32 4.66 0.18 -8.81
N LEU A 33 5.85 0.28 -9.39
CA LEU A 33 6.86 -0.80 -9.37
C LEU A 33 7.32 -1.16 -7.95
N TYR A 34 7.22 -0.25 -6.99
CA TYR A 34 7.55 -0.53 -5.60
C TYR A 34 6.40 -1.18 -4.82
N PHE A 35 5.15 -1.12 -5.29
CA PHE A 35 4.03 -1.67 -4.54
C PHE A 35 4.06 -3.20 -4.50
N GLU A 36 4.40 -3.88 -5.59
CA GLU A 36 4.50 -5.36 -5.61
C GLU A 36 5.47 -5.92 -4.55
N PRO A 37 6.76 -5.48 -4.49
CA PRO A 37 7.69 -5.98 -3.49
C PRO A 37 7.29 -5.57 -2.06
N VAL A 38 6.68 -4.40 -1.87
CA VAL A 38 6.21 -3.95 -0.56
C VAL A 38 5.03 -4.80 -0.08
N THR A 39 4.07 -5.09 -0.95
CA THR A 39 2.92 -5.96 -0.63
C THR A 39 3.40 -7.37 -0.25
N ALA A 40 4.34 -7.94 -1.01
CA ALA A 40 4.95 -9.23 -0.67
C ALA A 40 5.64 -9.21 0.72
N LEU A 41 6.36 -8.12 1.04
CA LEU A 41 6.97 -7.94 2.36
C LEU A 41 5.93 -7.90 3.49
N ILE A 42 4.79 -7.23 3.27
CA ILE A 42 3.69 -7.16 4.25
C ILE A 42 3.14 -8.57 4.52
N TYR A 43 2.94 -9.39 3.49
CA TYR A 43 2.49 -10.78 3.68
C TYR A 43 3.48 -11.62 4.49
N VAL A 44 4.78 -11.47 4.25
CA VAL A 44 5.82 -12.15 5.04
C VAL A 44 5.76 -11.70 6.50
N ILE A 45 5.64 -10.40 6.76
CA ILE A 45 5.51 -9.86 8.13
C ILE A 45 4.23 -10.37 8.79
N ALA A 46 3.10 -10.41 8.06
CA ALA A 46 1.84 -10.95 8.56
C ALA A 46 2.04 -12.40 9.02
N ALA A 47 2.64 -13.25 8.18
CA ALA A 47 2.90 -14.65 8.53
C ALA A 47 3.74 -14.79 9.80
N LEU A 48 4.80 -13.98 9.95
CA LEU A 48 5.63 -13.98 11.16
C LEU A 48 4.83 -13.55 12.40
N VAL A 49 4.12 -12.43 12.32
CA VAL A 49 3.29 -11.92 13.44
C VAL A 49 2.18 -12.92 13.82
N GLY A 50 1.63 -13.64 12.83
CA GLY A 50 0.67 -14.70 13.04
C GLY A 50 1.24 -15.82 13.92
N ILE A 51 2.43 -16.32 13.57
CA ILE A 51 3.10 -17.40 14.31
C ILE A 51 3.49 -16.93 15.73
N PHE A 52 4.18 -15.80 15.84
CA PHE A 52 4.66 -15.32 17.15
C PHE A 52 3.53 -14.93 18.09
N GLY A 53 2.50 -14.26 17.58
CA GLY A 53 1.35 -13.87 18.40
C GLY A 53 0.49 -15.07 18.79
N GLY A 54 0.29 -16.03 17.89
CA GLY A 54 -0.38 -17.30 18.19
C GLY A 54 0.33 -18.08 19.30
N PHE A 55 1.67 -18.18 19.23
CA PHE A 55 2.47 -18.82 20.29
C PHE A 55 2.28 -18.14 21.65
N ARG A 56 2.28 -16.79 21.68
CA ARG A 56 2.08 -16.02 22.91
C ARG A 56 0.68 -16.23 23.51
N VAL A 57 -0.35 -16.24 22.68
CA VAL A 57 -1.74 -16.49 23.09
C VAL A 57 -1.89 -17.90 23.64
N TYR A 58 -1.36 -18.90 22.93
CA TYR A 58 -1.35 -20.30 23.38
C TYR A 58 -0.66 -20.45 24.74
N SER A 59 0.51 -19.83 24.92
CA SER A 59 1.24 -19.82 26.18
C SER A 59 0.39 -19.26 27.33
N LYS A 60 -0.31 -18.12 27.12
CA LYS A 60 -1.21 -17.54 28.12
C LYS A 60 -2.41 -18.44 28.45
N ILE A 61 -3.01 -19.06 27.44
CA ILE A 61 -4.13 -20.00 27.65
C ILE A 61 -3.68 -21.19 28.51
N GLN A 62 -2.52 -21.79 28.21
CA GLN A 62 -1.99 -22.92 28.99
C GLN A 62 -1.59 -22.56 30.43
N ASN A 63 -1.26 -21.30 30.68
CA ASN A 63 -0.93 -20.83 32.02
C ASN A 63 -2.17 -20.44 32.86
N GLY A 64 -3.39 -20.57 32.32
CA GLY A 64 -4.62 -20.20 33.02
C GLY A 64 -4.76 -18.70 33.29
N ASP A 65 -4.06 -17.86 32.52
CA ASP A 65 -4.08 -16.41 32.66
C ASP A 65 -5.46 -15.84 32.31
N GLN A 66 -6.07 -15.08 33.21
CA GLN A 66 -7.38 -14.45 32.98
C GLN A 66 -7.37 -13.47 31.81
N ASP A 67 -6.20 -12.90 31.47
CA ASP A 67 -6.07 -11.99 30.34
C ASP A 67 -5.85 -12.71 28.99
N ALA A 68 -5.81 -14.04 28.96
CA ALA A 68 -5.53 -14.81 27.74
C ALA A 68 -6.54 -14.52 26.62
N GLN A 69 -7.85 -14.46 26.92
CA GLN A 69 -8.88 -14.11 25.94
C GLN A 69 -8.70 -12.67 25.43
N LYS A 70 -8.42 -11.72 26.31
CA LYS A 70 -8.19 -10.32 25.94
C LYS A 70 -6.98 -10.17 25.02
N HIS A 71 -5.90 -10.89 25.30
CA HIS A 71 -4.73 -10.94 24.43
C HIS A 71 -5.00 -11.64 23.10
N ALA A 72 -5.77 -12.72 23.10
CA ALA A 72 -6.16 -13.44 21.88
C ALA A 72 -6.94 -12.53 20.93
N ILE A 73 -7.97 -11.86 21.44
CA ILE A 73 -8.82 -10.95 20.66
C ILE A 73 -8.00 -9.75 20.14
N GLY A 74 -7.15 -9.16 21.00
CA GLY A 74 -6.29 -8.05 20.59
C GLY A 74 -5.30 -8.44 19.49
N TRP A 75 -4.72 -9.64 19.57
CA TRP A 75 -3.83 -10.16 18.54
C TRP A 75 -4.56 -10.45 17.23
N VAL A 76 -5.71 -11.14 17.26
CA VAL A 76 -6.50 -11.42 16.04
C VAL A 76 -6.91 -10.12 15.37
N GLY A 77 -7.37 -9.12 16.12
CA GLY A 77 -7.72 -7.81 15.58
C GLY A 77 -6.55 -7.13 14.87
N ALA A 78 -5.36 -7.15 15.48
CA ALA A 78 -4.15 -6.59 14.88
C ALA A 78 -3.71 -7.37 13.62
N PHE A 79 -3.81 -8.70 13.64
CA PHE A 79 -3.46 -9.54 12.49
C PHE A 79 -4.40 -9.31 11.30
N LEU A 80 -5.71 -9.26 11.54
CA LEU A 80 -6.71 -8.98 10.50
C LEU A 80 -6.56 -7.56 9.95
N PHE A 81 -6.22 -6.58 10.78
CA PHE A 81 -5.95 -5.22 10.32
C PHE A 81 -4.73 -5.18 9.37
N LEU A 82 -3.67 -5.93 9.69
CA LEU A 82 -2.47 -6.02 8.86
C LEU A 82 -2.78 -6.68 7.49
N LEU A 83 -3.62 -7.71 7.47
CA LEU A 83 -4.11 -8.30 6.22
C LEU A 83 -5.04 -7.36 5.43
N ALA A 84 -5.87 -6.57 6.11
CA ALA A 84 -6.73 -5.59 5.46
C ALA A 84 -5.91 -4.52 4.73
N ILE A 85 -4.78 -4.08 5.30
CA ILE A 85 -3.85 -3.17 4.62
C ILE A 85 -3.33 -3.81 3.33
N ALA A 86 -2.86 -5.06 3.38
CA ALA A 86 -2.39 -5.77 2.19
C ALA A 86 -3.47 -5.85 1.10
N ALA A 87 -4.71 -6.21 1.48
CA ALA A 87 -5.84 -6.28 0.55
C ALA A 87 -6.24 -4.91 -0.03
N VAL A 88 -6.15 -3.83 0.75
CA VAL A 88 -6.38 -2.46 0.24
C VAL A 88 -5.28 -2.07 -0.74
N LEU A 89 -4.01 -2.40 -0.45
CA LEU A 89 -2.92 -2.15 -1.39
C LEU A 89 -3.14 -2.91 -2.70
N GLU A 90 -3.52 -4.19 -2.63
CA GLU A 90 -3.87 -4.99 -3.81
C GLU A 90 -5.05 -4.39 -4.60
N SER A 91 -6.17 -4.12 -3.94
CA SER A 91 -7.39 -3.65 -4.62
C SER A 91 -7.28 -2.24 -5.22
N VAL A 92 -6.53 -1.33 -4.58
CA VAL A 92 -6.44 0.07 -5.05
C VAL A 92 -5.36 0.25 -6.11
N PHE A 93 -4.24 -0.49 -6.02
CA PHE A 93 -3.07 -0.24 -6.85
C PHE A 93 -2.80 -1.31 -7.92
N PHE A 94 -3.42 -2.50 -7.82
CA PHE A 94 -3.25 -3.59 -8.78
C PHE A 94 -4.54 -3.90 -9.58
N THR A 95 -5.52 -2.99 -9.54
CA THR A 95 -6.66 -2.96 -10.47
C THR A 95 -6.29 -2.15 -11.71
#